data_AF-A0A397SQ21-F1
#
_entry.id   AF-A0A397SQ21-F1
#
_cell.length_a   1.000
_cell.length_b   1.000
_cell.length_c   1.000
_cell.angle_alpha   90.00
_cell.angle_beta   90.00
_cell.angle_gamma   90.00
#
_symmetry.space_group_name_H-M   'P 1'
#
loop_
_entity.id
_entity.type
_entity.pdbx_description
1 polymer ?
#
loop_
_entity_poly.entity_id
_entity_poly.type
_entity_poly.pdbx_seq_one_letter_code
_entity_poly.pdbx_strand_id
1 'polypeptide(L)'
;MLNISIIDKWAKLNESTWTRLFIITSIIQTILVIALEIRVFNRNRSIINHVEEYKGNKICNIKYSSERMIRIEQENIIFIIFQLYQLWFCFDVIFAQNTIQLIAVTIMNSLCAGYSIVQIEEIKIWYTDLNKSCPNIFESESDAIEYDLPLVLTLIIFAAIMGFLGFQLYQQFGWIIYRKIGGSIEIQSK
;
A
#
# COMPACT_ATOMS: atom_id res chain seq x y z
N MET A 1 -12.15 29.86 -15.79
CA MET A 1 -11.94 30.01 -14.33
C MET A 1 -11.38 28.73 -13.68
N LEU A 2 -11.87 27.52 -14.02
CA LEU A 2 -11.32 26.24 -13.52
C LEU A 2 -9.85 25.95 -13.89
N ASN A 3 -9.42 26.33 -15.10
CA ASN A 3 -8.05 26.04 -15.58
C ASN A 3 -6.95 26.79 -14.81
N ILE A 4 -7.23 28.01 -14.33
CA ILE A 4 -6.26 28.85 -13.61
C ILE A 4 -5.95 28.22 -12.24
N SER A 5 -6.98 27.73 -11.53
CA SER A 5 -6.83 27.03 -10.24
C SER A 5 -5.98 25.76 -10.33
N ILE A 6 -6.12 25.00 -11.42
CA ILE A 6 -5.34 23.78 -11.64
C ILE A 6 -3.88 24.13 -11.91
N ILE A 7 -3.62 25.10 -12.81
CA ILE A 7 -2.26 25.55 -13.14
C ILE A 7 -1.53 26.07 -11.88
N ASP A 8 -2.19 26.81 -11.00
CA ASP A 8 -1.60 27.30 -9.76
C ASP A 8 -1.25 26.16 -8.77
N LYS A 9 -2.07 25.10 -8.72
CA LYS A 9 -1.76 23.89 -7.94
C LYS A 9 -0.55 23.14 -8.50
N TRP A 10 -0.43 23.05 -9.82
CA TRP A 10 0.74 22.45 -10.48
C TRP A 10 2.00 23.32 -10.38
N ALA A 11 1.86 24.64 -10.34
CA ALA A 11 2.97 25.54 -10.09
C ALA A 11 3.57 25.33 -8.69
N LYS A 12 2.73 25.18 -7.66
CA LYS A 12 3.17 24.84 -6.30
C LYS A 12 3.91 23.50 -6.20
N LEU A 13 3.56 22.51 -7.03
CA LEU A 13 4.29 21.24 -7.10
C LEU A 13 5.74 21.40 -7.57
N ASN A 14 6.00 22.42 -8.39
CA ASN A 14 7.29 22.62 -9.02
C ASN A 14 8.24 23.53 -8.20
N GLU A 15 7.78 24.09 -7.08
CA GLU A 15 8.60 24.99 -6.25
C GLU A 15 9.63 24.25 -5.38
N SER A 16 9.33 23.02 -4.94
CA SER A 16 10.23 22.24 -4.07
C SER A 16 10.61 20.91 -4.70
N THR A 17 11.91 20.66 -4.82
CA THR A 17 12.47 19.40 -5.32
C THR A 17 11.99 18.20 -4.50
N TRP A 18 11.80 18.38 -3.19
CA TRP A 18 11.34 17.33 -2.28
C TRP A 18 9.87 16.95 -2.53
N THR A 19 9.03 17.94 -2.83
CA THR A 19 7.64 17.73 -3.21
C THR A 19 7.55 16.90 -4.50
N ARG A 20 8.37 17.24 -5.50
CA ARG A 20 8.44 16.51 -6.76
C ARG A 20 8.90 15.07 -6.56
N LEU A 21 9.96 14.87 -5.76
CA LEU A 21 10.47 13.53 -5.44
C LEU A 21 9.40 12.69 -4.73
N PHE A 22 8.72 13.23 -3.73
CA PHE A 22 7.68 12.52 -2.99
C PHE A 22 6.53 12.04 -3.89
N ILE A 23 6.02 12.91 -4.78
CA ILE A 23 4.94 12.55 -5.70
C ILE A 23 5.41 11.51 -6.73
N ILE A 24 6.58 11.71 -7.34
CA ILE A 24 7.13 10.74 -8.31
C ILE A 24 7.33 9.37 -7.65
N THR A 25 7.92 9.34 -6.45
CA THR A 25 8.11 8.10 -5.68
C THR A 25 6.77 7.44 -5.36
N SER A 26 5.74 8.20 -4.94
CA SER A 26 4.41 7.65 -4.66
C SER A 26 3.73 7.05 -5.89
N ILE A 27 3.86 7.69 -7.07
CA ILE A 27 3.35 7.16 -8.34
C ILE A 27 4.07 5.85 -8.69
N ILE A 28 5.41 5.84 -8.65
CA ILE A 28 6.20 4.64 -8.96
C ILE A 28 5.86 3.50 -7.99
N GLN A 29 5.80 3.80 -6.69
CA GLN A 29 5.39 2.85 -5.66
C GLN A 29 4.03 2.22 -5.99
N THR A 30 3.02 3.06 -6.27
CA THR A 30 1.66 2.60 -6.55
C THR A 30 1.62 1.66 -7.75
N ILE A 31 2.31 2.03 -8.84
CA ILE A 31 2.37 1.19 -10.05
C ILE A 31 3.04 -0.16 -9.76
N LEU A 32 4.20 -0.14 -9.08
CA LEU A 32 4.95 -1.36 -8.78
C LEU A 32 4.18 -2.29 -7.83
N VAL A 33 3.60 -1.73 -6.75
CA VAL A 33 2.82 -2.51 -5.79
C VAL A 33 1.59 -3.10 -6.45
N ILE A 34 0.84 -2.34 -7.25
CA ILE A 34 -0.33 -2.89 -7.96
C ILE A 34 0.07 -4.00 -8.95
N ALA A 35 1.17 -3.84 -9.67
CA ALA A 35 1.66 -4.87 -10.59
C ALA A 35 2.01 -6.18 -9.85
N LEU A 36 2.66 -6.08 -8.69
CA LEU A 36 2.99 -7.22 -7.84
C LEU A 36 1.73 -7.83 -7.21
N GLU A 37 0.79 -7.01 -6.75
CA GLU A 37 -0.48 -7.46 -6.17
C GLU A 37 -1.33 -8.23 -7.19
N ILE A 38 -1.38 -7.79 -8.44
CA ILE A 38 -2.05 -8.51 -9.53
C ILE A 38 -1.41 -9.89 -9.76
N ARG A 39 -0.08 -9.99 -9.65
CA ARG A 39 0.62 -11.29 -9.73
C ARG A 39 0.18 -12.22 -8.60
N VAL A 40 0.14 -11.72 -7.35
CA VAL A 40 -0.32 -12.50 -6.19
C VAL A 40 -1.79 -12.90 -6.33
N PHE A 41 -2.64 -11.97 -6.78
CA PHE A 41 -4.06 -12.21 -7.04
C PHE A 41 -4.27 -13.33 -8.07
N ASN A 42 -3.57 -13.29 -9.21
CA ASN A 42 -3.68 -14.34 -10.24
C ASN A 42 -3.24 -15.71 -9.73
N ARG A 43 -2.21 -15.74 -8.87
CA ARG A 43 -1.74 -16.96 -8.21
C ARG A 43 -2.82 -17.52 -7.27
N ASN A 44 -3.40 -16.68 -6.40
CA ASN A 44 -4.49 -17.08 -5.48
C ASN A 44 -5.72 -17.56 -6.26
N ARG A 45 -6.06 -16.87 -7.35
CA ARG A 45 -7.15 -17.25 -8.25
C ARG A 45 -6.91 -18.60 -8.95
N SER A 46 -5.67 -18.88 -9.34
CA SER A 46 -5.32 -20.18 -9.90
C SER A 46 -5.47 -21.30 -8.87
N ILE A 47 -4.98 -21.07 -7.65
CA ILE A 47 -5.05 -22.04 -6.56
C ILE A 47 -6.51 -22.38 -6.21
N ILE A 48 -7.38 -21.38 -6.05
CA ILE A 48 -8.78 -21.66 -5.70
C ILE A 48 -9.48 -22.49 -6.77
N ASN A 49 -9.23 -22.21 -8.06
CA ASN A 49 -9.81 -23.00 -9.16
C ASN A 49 -9.36 -24.47 -9.08
N HIS A 50 -8.08 -24.74 -8.81
CA HIS A 50 -7.57 -26.11 -8.63
C HIS A 50 -8.16 -26.79 -7.39
N VAL A 51 -8.33 -26.06 -6.28
CA VAL A 51 -8.92 -26.61 -5.05
C VAL A 51 -10.40 -26.95 -5.25
N GLU A 52 -11.14 -26.14 -6.00
CA GLU A 52 -12.56 -26.36 -6.28
C GLU A 52 -12.84 -27.63 -7.11
N GLU A 53 -11.87 -28.13 -7.88
CA GLU A 53 -11.99 -29.42 -8.58
C GLU A 53 -12.20 -30.60 -7.63
N TYR A 54 -11.75 -30.48 -6.38
CA TYR A 54 -11.88 -31.51 -5.34
C TYR A 54 -13.15 -31.37 -4.49
N LYS A 55 -14.05 -30.45 -4.86
CA LYS A 55 -15.30 -30.19 -4.13
C LYS A 55 -16.22 -31.40 -4.18
N GLY A 56 -16.50 -31.99 -3.01
CA GLY A 56 -17.33 -33.19 -2.88
C GLY A 56 -16.56 -34.50 -2.76
N ASN A 57 -15.23 -34.47 -2.72
CA ASN A 57 -14.43 -35.64 -2.37
C ASN A 57 -14.67 -36.04 -0.89
N LYS A 58 -14.91 -37.33 -0.64
CA LYS A 58 -15.15 -37.87 0.72
C LYS A 58 -13.90 -37.86 1.61
N ILE A 59 -12.72 -37.80 1.01
CA ILE A 59 -11.42 -37.90 1.70
C ILE A 59 -10.88 -36.51 2.06
N CYS A 60 -11.31 -35.46 1.35
CA CYS A 60 -10.73 -34.12 1.41
C CYS A 60 -11.81 -33.07 1.66
N ASN A 61 -11.82 -32.47 2.85
CA ASN A 61 -12.78 -31.42 3.22
C ASN A 61 -12.22 -30.04 2.88
N ILE A 62 -12.52 -29.55 1.67
CA ILE A 62 -12.01 -28.26 1.19
C ILE A 62 -12.86 -27.04 1.60
N LYS A 63 -14.01 -27.23 2.26
CA LYS A 63 -14.97 -26.13 2.47
C LYS A 63 -14.34 -24.96 3.23
N TYR A 64 -13.67 -25.26 4.34
CA TYR A 64 -13.03 -24.25 5.17
C TYR A 64 -11.86 -23.56 4.45
N SER A 65 -10.99 -24.32 3.80
CA SER A 65 -9.85 -23.77 3.07
C SER A 65 -10.30 -22.91 1.88
N SER A 66 -11.32 -23.33 1.13
CA SER A 66 -11.87 -22.55 0.01
C SER A 66 -12.45 -21.21 0.50
N GLU A 67 -13.29 -21.22 1.55
CA GLU A 67 -13.85 -19.99 2.14
C GLU A 67 -12.75 -19.03 2.65
N ARG A 68 -11.68 -19.58 3.23
CA ARG A 68 -10.51 -18.79 3.67
C ARG A 68 -9.74 -18.18 2.48
N MET A 69 -9.55 -18.90 1.39
CA MET A 69 -8.86 -18.39 0.20
C MET A 69 -9.65 -17.26 -0.48
N ILE A 70 -11.00 -17.37 -0.54
CA ILE A 70 -11.85 -16.29 -1.08
C ILE A 70 -11.66 -15.00 -0.28
N ARG A 71 -11.52 -15.10 1.05
CA ARG A 71 -11.27 -13.93 1.88
C ARG A 71 -9.91 -13.29 1.57
N ILE A 72 -8.85 -14.09 1.45
CA ILE A 72 -7.52 -13.60 1.07
C ILE A 72 -7.57 -12.92 -0.31
N GLU A 73 -8.29 -13.50 -1.29
CA GLU A 73 -8.50 -12.89 -2.61
C GLU A 73 -9.19 -11.52 -2.52
N GLN A 74 -10.21 -11.38 -1.67
CA GLN A 74 -10.92 -10.11 -1.46
C GLN A 74 -10.03 -9.06 -0.79
N GLU A 75 -9.21 -9.49 0.17
CA GLU A 75 -8.26 -8.63 0.85
C GLU A 75 -7.23 -8.03 -0.12
N ASN A 76 -6.71 -8.80 -1.08
CA ASN A 76 -5.84 -8.30 -2.15
C ASN A 76 -6.52 -7.21 -3.00
N ILE A 77 -7.80 -7.39 -3.35
CA ILE A 77 -8.56 -6.38 -4.13
C ILE A 77 -8.69 -5.09 -3.32
N ILE A 78 -9.03 -5.20 -2.03
CA ILE A 78 -9.14 -4.05 -1.13
C ILE A 78 -7.79 -3.34 -1.02
N PHE A 79 -6.69 -4.10 -0.95
CA PHE A 79 -5.35 -3.53 -0.89
C PHE A 79 -4.98 -2.74 -2.16
N ILE A 80 -5.33 -3.22 -3.35
CA ILE A 80 -5.16 -2.47 -4.62
C ILE A 80 -5.91 -1.14 -4.57
N ILE A 81 -7.18 -1.16 -4.15
CA ILE A 81 -8.01 0.04 -4.03
C ILE A 81 -7.40 1.00 -3.00
N PHE A 82 -6.90 0.47 -1.88
CA PHE A 82 -6.25 1.24 -0.84
C PHE A 82 -4.99 1.95 -1.36
N GLN A 83 -4.17 1.29 -2.19
CA GLN A 83 -2.99 1.93 -2.78
C GLN A 83 -3.35 3.09 -3.71
N LEU A 84 -4.42 2.96 -4.50
CA LEU A 84 -4.92 4.07 -5.33
C LEU A 84 -5.43 5.24 -4.48
N TYR A 85 -6.15 4.94 -3.40
CA TYR A 85 -6.58 5.93 -2.43
C TYR A 85 -5.38 6.64 -1.77
N GLN A 86 -4.37 5.88 -1.38
CA GLN A 86 -3.16 6.42 -0.76
C GLN A 86 -2.40 7.35 -1.72
N LEU A 87 -2.32 7.01 -3.01
CA LEU A 87 -1.76 7.91 -4.04
C LEU A 87 -2.55 9.21 -4.14
N TRP A 88 -3.88 9.13 -4.22
CA TRP A 88 -4.74 10.31 -4.24
C TRP A 88 -4.53 11.18 -2.98
N PHE A 89 -4.43 10.54 -1.81
CA PHE A 89 -4.19 11.23 -0.55
C PHE A 89 -2.81 11.91 -0.52
N CYS A 90 -1.77 11.31 -1.13
CA CYS A 90 -0.47 11.97 -1.30
C CYS A 90 -0.57 13.28 -2.08
N PHE A 91 -1.39 13.36 -3.12
CA PHE A 91 -1.62 14.61 -3.84
C PHE A 91 -2.33 15.65 -2.96
N ASP A 92 -3.35 15.23 -2.19
CA ASP A 92 -4.07 16.13 -1.28
C ASP A 92 -3.14 16.76 -0.25
N VAL A 93 -2.26 15.96 0.36
CA VAL A 93 -1.25 16.40 1.35
C VAL A 93 -0.40 17.54 0.80
N ILE A 94 0.06 17.40 -0.43
CA ILE A 94 0.93 18.37 -1.07
C ILE A 94 0.19 19.65 -1.44
N PHE A 95 -1.04 19.53 -1.95
CA PHE A 95 -1.85 20.70 -2.30
C PHE A 95 -2.30 21.49 -1.07
N ALA A 96 -2.65 20.78 0.01
CA ALA A 96 -3.05 21.38 1.27
C ALA A 96 -1.84 21.87 2.10
N GLN A 97 -0.64 21.37 1.84
CA GLN A 97 0.57 21.57 2.65
C GLN A 97 0.33 21.27 4.14
N ASN A 98 -0.47 20.23 4.41
CA ASN A 98 -0.91 19.86 5.74
C ASN A 98 0.02 18.81 6.36
N THR A 99 0.68 19.16 7.46
CA THR A 99 1.61 18.28 8.17
C THR A 99 0.92 17.08 8.83
N ILE A 100 -0.33 17.21 9.27
CA ILE A 100 -1.08 16.11 9.89
C ILE A 100 -1.36 15.04 8.83
N GLN A 101 -1.79 15.45 7.64
CA GLN A 101 -2.02 14.51 6.54
C GLN A 101 -0.70 13.84 6.10
N LEU A 102 0.41 14.58 6.08
CA LEU A 102 1.73 14.02 5.76
C LEU A 102 2.17 12.93 6.73
N ILE A 103 1.95 13.13 8.03
CA ILE A 103 2.22 12.11 9.06
C ILE A 103 1.31 10.90 8.82
N ALA A 104 0.03 11.12 8.52
CA ALA A 104 -0.91 10.05 8.22
C ALA A 104 -0.45 9.20 7.02
N VAL A 105 0.00 9.80 5.92
CA VAL A 105 0.58 9.07 4.76
C VAL A 105 1.77 8.22 5.16
N THR A 106 2.64 8.75 6.02
CA THR A 106 3.85 8.04 6.47
C THR A 106 3.49 6.82 7.31
N ILE A 107 2.50 6.96 8.20
CA ILE A 107 1.97 5.84 8.99
C ILE A 107 1.29 4.82 8.08
N MET A 108 0.47 5.25 7.12
CA MET A 108 -0.18 4.34 6.16
C MET A 108 0.84 3.51 5.38
N ASN A 109 1.93 4.12 4.88
CA ASN A 109 3.03 3.38 4.24
C ASN A 109 3.62 2.29 5.15
N SER A 110 3.83 2.63 6.43
CA SER A 110 4.38 1.69 7.41
C SER A 110 3.40 0.55 7.71
N LEU A 111 2.10 0.85 7.80
CA LEU A 111 1.03 -0.15 7.98
C LEU A 111 0.91 -1.06 6.75
N CYS A 112 1.03 -0.54 5.53
CA CYS A 112 1.06 -1.34 4.31
C CYS A 112 2.23 -2.32 4.30
N ALA A 113 3.42 -1.88 4.71
CA ALA A 113 4.57 -2.77 4.85
C ALA A 113 4.31 -3.87 5.90
N GLY A 114 3.75 -3.52 7.06
CA GLY A 114 3.36 -4.50 8.08
C GLY A 114 2.29 -5.50 7.59
N TYR A 115 1.28 -5.00 6.88
CA TYR A 115 0.21 -5.83 6.31
C TYR A 115 0.74 -6.86 5.31
N SER A 116 1.70 -6.49 4.47
CA SER A 116 2.32 -7.44 3.53
C SER A 116 3.02 -8.63 4.20
N ILE A 117 3.52 -8.45 5.43
CA ILE A 117 4.09 -9.54 6.23
C ILE A 117 2.97 -10.46 6.74
N VAL A 118 1.85 -9.89 7.19
CA VAL A 118 0.68 -10.65 7.64
C VAL A 118 0.10 -11.49 6.50
N GLN A 119 0.06 -10.95 5.28
CA GLN A 119 -0.42 -11.66 4.09
C GLN A 119 0.36 -12.97 3.84
N ILE A 120 1.68 -12.96 4.04
CA ILE A 120 2.52 -14.17 3.96
C ILE A 120 2.12 -15.19 5.05
N GLU A 121 1.90 -14.75 6.28
CA GLU A 121 1.50 -15.67 7.35
C GLU A 121 0.11 -16.27 7.10
N GLU A 122 -0.82 -15.51 6.53
CA GLU A 122 -2.15 -16.01 6.19
C GLU A 122 -2.12 -17.11 5.15
N ILE A 123 -1.27 -16.97 4.12
CA ILE A 123 -1.14 -18.02 3.10
C ILE A 123 -0.47 -19.27 3.66
N LYS A 124 0.53 -19.14 4.54
CA LYS A 124 1.17 -20.28 5.22
C LYS A 124 0.17 -21.09 6.05
N ILE A 125 -0.61 -20.39 6.88
CA ILE A 125 -1.63 -21.04 7.70
C ILE A 125 -2.68 -21.70 6.80
N TRP A 126 -3.05 -21.05 5.69
CA TRP A 126 -3.98 -21.64 4.73
C TRP A 126 -3.45 -22.96 4.13
N TYR A 127 -2.19 -23.01 3.69
CA TYR A 127 -1.57 -24.25 3.19
C TYR A 127 -1.50 -25.33 4.27
N THR A 128 -1.14 -24.95 5.50
CA THR A 128 -1.12 -25.86 6.64
C THR A 128 -2.50 -26.48 6.91
N ASP A 129 -3.56 -25.67 6.89
CA ASP A 129 -4.94 -26.13 7.09
C ASP A 129 -5.44 -26.99 5.92
N LEU A 130 -5.05 -26.64 4.69
CA LEU A 130 -5.36 -27.44 3.51
C LEU A 130 -4.67 -28.80 3.55
N ASN A 131 -3.38 -28.88 3.86
CA ASN A 131 -2.64 -30.14 3.89
C ASN A 131 -3.11 -31.07 5.03
N LYS A 132 -3.58 -30.52 6.16
CA LYS A 132 -4.26 -31.30 7.21
C LYS A 132 -5.58 -31.90 6.72
N SER A 133 -6.32 -31.17 5.89
CA SER A 133 -7.62 -31.59 5.37
C SER A 133 -7.51 -32.51 4.15
N CYS A 134 -6.41 -32.37 3.39
CA CYS A 134 -6.20 -32.96 2.07
C CYS A 134 -4.70 -33.31 1.89
N PRO A 135 -4.19 -34.35 2.57
CA PRO A 135 -2.77 -34.65 2.62
C PRO A 135 -2.23 -35.09 1.25
N ASN A 136 -1.05 -34.56 0.86
CA ASN A 136 -0.31 -34.89 -0.37
C ASN A 136 -1.04 -34.61 -1.71
N ILE A 137 -2.09 -33.78 -1.70
CA ILE A 137 -2.83 -33.44 -2.93
C ILE A 137 -2.30 -32.14 -3.57
N PHE A 138 -1.80 -31.21 -2.76
CA PHE A 138 -1.41 -29.87 -3.21
C PHE A 138 0.09 -29.61 -3.00
N GLU A 139 0.69 -28.81 -3.88
CA GLU A 139 2.11 -28.41 -3.83
C GLU A 139 2.49 -27.66 -2.54
N SER A 140 3.80 -27.63 -2.26
CA SER A 140 4.42 -27.19 -1.02
C SER A 140 4.24 -25.70 -0.71
N GLU A 141 4.16 -25.37 0.59
CA GLU A 141 4.10 -24.01 1.14
C GLU A 141 5.28 -23.11 0.72
N SER A 142 6.45 -23.71 0.41
CA SER A 142 7.66 -22.97 0.04
C SER A 142 7.47 -22.10 -1.20
N ASP A 143 6.73 -22.59 -2.18
CA ASP A 143 6.63 -21.96 -3.49
C ASP A 143 5.74 -20.72 -3.40
N ALA A 144 4.78 -20.70 -2.48
CA ALA A 144 3.92 -19.55 -2.23
C ALA A 144 4.68 -18.37 -1.61
N ILE A 145 5.63 -18.64 -0.71
CA ILE A 145 6.41 -17.60 -0.01
C ILE A 145 7.34 -16.87 -1.00
N GLU A 146 7.96 -17.60 -1.92
CA GLU A 146 8.84 -17.02 -2.95
C GLU A 146 8.09 -16.07 -3.89
N TYR A 147 6.80 -16.32 -4.12
CA TYR A 147 5.96 -15.45 -4.95
C TYR A 147 5.59 -14.13 -4.28
N ASP A 148 5.40 -14.11 -2.96
CA ASP A 148 4.96 -12.93 -2.20
C ASP A 148 6.13 -12.07 -1.70
N LEU A 149 7.34 -12.65 -1.60
CA LEU A 149 8.54 -11.96 -1.13
C LEU A 149 8.86 -10.65 -1.88
N PRO A 150 8.75 -10.55 -3.23
CA PRO A 150 9.00 -9.30 -3.95
C PRO A 150 8.06 -8.17 -3.55
N LEU A 151 6.80 -8.46 -3.23
CA LEU A 151 5.80 -7.48 -2.80
C LEU A 151 6.19 -6.88 -1.44
N VAL A 152 6.52 -7.74 -0.48
CA VAL A 152 6.93 -7.33 0.88
C VAL A 152 8.18 -6.46 0.84
N LEU A 153 9.21 -6.90 0.10
CA LEU A 153 10.45 -6.13 -0.03
C LEU A 153 10.20 -4.76 -0.66
N THR A 154 9.37 -4.71 -1.70
CA THR A 154 8.99 -3.46 -2.37
C THR A 154 8.32 -2.51 -1.39
N LEU A 155 7.34 -2.98 -0.61
CA LEU A 155 6.61 -2.16 0.36
C LEU A 155 7.51 -1.65 1.50
N ILE A 156 8.42 -2.48 2.03
CA ILE A 156 9.36 -2.06 3.08
C ILE A 156 10.31 -0.98 2.57
N ILE A 157 10.88 -1.17 1.38
CA ILE A 157 11.80 -0.19 0.77
C ILE A 157 11.08 1.14 0.54
N PHE A 158 9.89 1.09 -0.06
CA PHE A 158 9.12 2.31 -0.30
C PHE A 158 8.64 2.97 0.98
N ALA A 159 8.26 2.22 2.02
CA ALA A 159 7.91 2.79 3.32
C ALA A 159 9.08 3.56 3.94
N ALA A 160 10.31 3.04 3.85
CA ALA A 160 11.50 3.73 4.33
C ALA A 160 11.79 5.00 3.51
N ILE A 161 11.73 4.93 2.17
CA ILE A 161 11.96 6.08 1.29
C ILE A 161 10.88 7.15 1.52
N MET A 162 9.61 6.77 1.56
CA MET A 162 8.49 7.70 1.79
C MET A 162 8.54 8.30 3.19
N GLY A 163 8.98 7.54 4.19
CA GLY A 163 9.21 8.07 5.54
C GLY A 163 10.32 9.11 5.57
N PHE A 164 11.44 8.87 4.88
CA PHE A 164 12.51 9.86 4.74
C PHE A 164 12.06 11.13 4.00
N LEU A 165 11.41 10.98 2.84
CA LEU A 165 10.89 12.11 2.08
C LEU A 165 9.82 12.87 2.87
N GLY A 166 8.95 12.15 3.59
CA GLY A 166 7.94 12.71 4.48
C GLY A 166 8.56 13.52 5.61
N PHE A 167 9.66 13.07 6.21
CA PHE A 167 10.40 13.83 7.21
C PHE A 167 10.98 15.14 6.66
N GLN A 168 11.55 15.11 5.45
CA GLN A 168 12.06 16.33 4.80
C GLN A 168 10.93 17.32 4.52
N LEU A 169 9.80 16.84 3.99
CA LEU A 169 8.62 17.68 3.75
C LEU A 169 8.01 18.24 5.05
N TYR A 170 8.03 17.46 6.13
CA TYR A 170 7.56 17.90 7.44
C TYR A 170 8.33 19.13 7.93
N GLN A 171 9.67 19.12 7.81
CA GLN A 171 10.49 20.28 8.15
C GLN A 171 10.16 21.49 7.26
N GLN A 172 9.98 21.28 5.96
CA GLN A 172 9.62 22.36 5.03
C GLN A 172 8.27 23.00 5.37
N PHE A 173 7.24 22.19 5.58
CA PHE A 173 5.90 22.68 5.92
C PHE A 173 5.91 23.36 7.29
N GLY A 174 6.61 22.79 8.28
CA GLY A 174 6.81 23.42 9.58
C GLY A 174 7.46 24.80 9.48
N TRP A 175 8.50 24.94 8.66
CA TRP A 175 9.18 26.22 8.43
C TRP A 175 8.30 27.26 7.73
N ILE A 176 7.45 26.83 6.78
CA ILE A 176 6.47 27.72 6.13
C ILE A 176 5.43 28.22 7.13
N ILE A 177 4.87 27.31 7.96
CA ILE A 177 3.89 27.65 8.99
C ILE A 177 4.50 28.59 10.03
N TYR A 178 5.72 28.30 10.50
CA TYR A 178 6.42 29.13 11.48
C TYR A 178 6.61 30.56 10.98
N ARG A 179 7.09 30.75 9.75
CA ARG A 179 7.27 32.09 9.16
C ARG A 179 5.95 32.83 8.98
N LYS A 180 4.86 32.13 8.65
CA LYS A 180 3.54 32.74 8.49
C LYS A 180 3.01 33.30 9.82
N ILE A 181 3.23 32.58 10.92
CA ILE A 181 2.85 33.03 12.27
C ILE A 181 3.78 34.15 12.73
N GLY A 182 5.10 34.02 12.51
CA GLY A 182 6.07 35.04 12.89
C GLY A 182 5.85 36.40 12.21
N GLY A 183 5.59 36.40 10.89
CA GLY A 183 5.36 37.64 10.14
C GLY A 183 4.00 38.31 10.41
N SER A 184 3.00 37.56 10.91
CA SER A 184 1.71 38.15 11.30
C SER A 184 1.78 38.86 12.66
N ILE A 185 2.70 38.46 13.54
CA ILE A 185 2.95 39.15 14.82
C ILE A 185 3.57 40.54 14.59
N GLU A 186 4.43 40.68 13.59
CA GLU A 186 5.08 41.97 13.27
C GLU A 186 4.06 43.04 12.83
N ILE A 187 3.00 42.63 12.11
CA ILE A 187 1.94 43.51 11.61
C ILE A 187 0.96 43.95 12.72
N GLN A 188 0.85 43.18 13.82
CA GLN A 188 0.04 43.53 14.99
C GLN A 188 0.76 44.42 16.01
N SER A 189 2.07 44.67 15.85
CA SER A 189 2.87 45.48 16.78
C SER A 189 2.90 46.98 16.49
N LYS A 190 2.00 47.47 15.61
CA LYS A 190 1.91 48.88 15.20
C LYS A 190 0.50 49.41 15.44
#